data_AF-A0A5J4QUM0-F1
#
_entry.id   AF-A0A5J4QUM0-F1
#
_cell.length_a   1.000
_cell.length_b   1.000
_cell.length_c   1.000
_cell.angle_alpha   90.00
_cell.angle_beta   90.00
_cell.angle_gamma   90.00
#
_symmetry.space_group_name_H-M   'P 1'
#
loop_
_entity.id
_entity.type
_entity.pdbx_description
1 polymer ?
#
loop_
_entity_poly.entity_id
_entity_poly.type
_entity_poly.pdbx_seq_one_letter_code
_entity_poly.pdbx_strand_id
1 'polypeptide(L)' 'YEISKGDQTMSLIYNQEQNTWNAVYGDVSAELLKINNDGTANFFLPNGEILNVTLDAQGVAEARRATMSDVYFAKR' A
#
# COMPACT_ATOMS: atom_id res chain seq x y z
N TYR A 1 -12.67 1.68 4.53
CA TYR A 1 -12.00 2.09 5.78
C TYR A 1 -11.54 3.52 5.62
N GLU A 2 -11.32 4.27 6.70
CA GLU A 2 -10.84 5.64 6.63
C GLU A 2 -9.57 5.81 7.47
N ILE A 3 -8.67 6.69 7.01
CA ILE A 3 -7.45 7.07 7.71
C ILE A 3 -7.41 8.60 7.77
N SER A 4 -7.34 9.15 8.97
CA SER A 4 -7.32 10.60 9.17
C SER A 4 -6.03 11.08 9.84
N LYS A 5 -5.52 12.22 9.40
CA LYS A 5 -4.41 12.95 10.02
C LYS A 5 -4.73 14.44 10.05
N GLY A 6 -5.08 14.96 11.22
CA GLY A 6 -5.65 16.31 11.34
C GLY A 6 -6.96 16.39 10.55
N ASP A 7 -7.09 17.42 9.72
CA ASP A 7 -8.30 17.64 8.88
C ASP A 7 -8.26 16.87 7.54
N GLN A 8 -7.22 16.07 7.29
CA GLN A 8 -7.11 15.25 6.09
C GLN A 8 -7.68 13.85 6.37
N THR A 9 -8.71 13.45 5.61
CA THR A 9 -9.27 12.09 5.65
C THR A 9 -9.10 11.43 4.29
N MET A 10 -8.52 10.23 4.29
CA MET A 10 -8.31 9.40 3.12
C MET A 10 -9.15 8.12 3.23
N SER A 11 -9.85 7.79 2.16
CA SER A 11 -10.64 6.56 2.06
C SER A 11 -9.77 5.43 1.54
N LEU A 12 -9.81 4.30 2.23
CA LEU A 12 -9.22 3.04 1.78
C LEU A 12 -10.36 2.16 1.23
N ILE A 13 -10.34 1.96 -0.10
CA ILE A 13 -11.39 1.31 -0.88
C ILE A 13 -10.84 0.02 -1.50
N TYR A 14 -11.57 -1.07 -1.34
CA TYR A 14 -11.28 -2.34 -1.98
C TYR A 14 -12.00 -2.42 -3.33
N ASN A 15 -11.23 -2.58 -4.41
CA ASN A 15 -11.73 -2.85 -5.75
C ASN A 15 -11.79 -4.37 -5.96
N GLN A 16 -13.00 -4.92 -6.00
CA GLN A 16 -13.23 -6.35 -6.15
C GLN A 16 -12.84 -6.88 -7.52
N GLU A 17 -12.99 -6.09 -8.59
CA GLU A 17 -12.69 -6.51 -9.96
C GLU A 17 -11.19 -6.70 -10.18
N GLN A 18 -10.38 -5.81 -9.59
CA GLN A 18 -8.92 -5.84 -9.74
C GLN A 18 -8.20 -6.55 -8.58
N ASN A 19 -8.93 -6.87 -7.51
CA ASN A 19 -8.39 -7.37 -6.25
C ASN A 19 -7.32 -6.42 -5.65
N THR A 20 -7.61 -5.10 -5.71
CA THR A 20 -6.71 -4.04 -5.25
C THR A 20 -7.28 -3.24 -4.09
N TRP A 21 -6.40 -2.80 -3.19
CA TRP A 21 -6.70 -1.76 -2.23
C TRP A 21 -6.18 -0.42 -2.73
N ASN A 22 -7.06 0.58 -2.71
CA ASN A 22 -6.80 1.92 -3.21
C ASN A 22 -6.92 2.94 -2.08
N ALA A 23 -5.98 3.87 -2.02
CA ALA A 23 -6.10 5.09 -1.24
C ALA A 23 -6.74 6.19 -2.08
N VAL A 24 -7.82 6.79 -1.59
CA VAL A 24 -8.60 7.80 -2.29
C VAL A 24 -8.71 9.07 -1.45
N TYR A 25 -8.31 10.20 -2.02
CA TYR A 25 -8.41 11.53 -1.41
C TYR A 25 -8.96 12.52 -2.44
N GLY A 26 -10.18 13.00 -2.21
CA GLY A 26 -10.92 13.76 -3.22
C GLY A 26 -11.09 12.92 -4.50
N ASP A 27 -10.68 13.49 -5.64
CA ASP A 27 -10.73 12.81 -6.95
C ASP A 27 -9.45 12.02 -7.28
N VAL A 28 -8.47 11.98 -6.37
CA VAL A 28 -7.21 11.27 -6.56
C VAL A 28 -7.32 9.87 -5.97
N SER A 29 -7.00 8.84 -6.77
CA SER A 29 -6.91 7.45 -6.36
C SER A 29 -5.53 6.88 -6.66
N ALA A 30 -4.95 6.15 -5.71
CA ALA A 30 -3.69 5.44 -5.86
C ALA A 30 -3.84 3.99 -5.41
N GLU A 31 -3.43 3.04 -6.26
CA GLU A 31 -3.34 1.62 -5.90
C GLU A 31 -2.19 1.41 -4.92
N LEU A 32 -2.48 0.80 -3.76
CA LEU A 32 -1.48 0.52 -2.72
C LEU A 32 -0.99 -0.92 -2.78
N LEU A 33 -1.91 -1.86 -2.92
CA LEU A 33 -1.56 -3.26 -3.06
C LEU A 33 -2.57 -4.03 -3.91
N LYS A 34 -2.08 -5.06 -4.57
CA LYS A 34 -2.87 -6.08 -5.27
C LYS A 34 -2.67 -7.42 -4.56
N ILE A 35 -3.75 -8.05 -4.12
CA ILE A 35 -3.67 -9.39 -3.56
C ILE A 35 -3.59 -10.38 -4.73
N ASN A 36 -2.60 -11.26 -4.69
CA ASN A 36 -2.43 -12.31 -5.66
C ASN A 36 -3.13 -13.57 -5.15
N ASN A 37 -3.76 -14.32 -6.06
CA ASN A 37 -4.50 -15.54 -5.72
C ASN A 37 -3.60 -16.75 -5.41
N ASP A 38 -2.32 -16.50 -5.09
CA ASP A 38 -1.27 -17.47 -4.79
C ASP A 38 -0.70 -17.33 -3.38
N GLY A 39 -1.32 -16.49 -2.53
CA GLY A 39 -0.85 -16.23 -1.17
C GLY A 39 0.18 -15.10 -1.07
N THR A 40 0.45 -14.37 -2.16
CA THR A 40 1.29 -13.18 -2.16
C THR A 40 0.48 -11.89 -2.39
N ALA A 41 1.11 -10.74 -2.25
CA ALA A 41 0.57 -9.46 -2.68
C ALA A 41 1.67 -8.58 -3.28
N ASN A 42 1.31 -7.80 -4.30
CA ASN A 42 2.19 -6.77 -4.85
C ASN A 42 1.88 -5.46 -4.14
N PHE A 43 2.89 -4.82 -3.56
CA PHE A 43 2.82 -3.49 -2.98
C PHE A 43 3.40 -2.47 -3.97
N PHE A 44 2.65 -1.42 -4.26
CA PHE A 44 3.08 -0.33 -5.13
C PHE A 44 3.68 0.78 -4.28
N LEU A 45 5.00 0.93 -4.36
CA LEU A 45 5.74 1.87 -3.53
C LEU A 45 5.73 3.28 -4.16
N PRO A 46 5.89 4.35 -3.36
CA PRO A 46 5.89 5.73 -3.88
C PRO A 46 6.99 6.04 -4.90
N ASN A 47 8.09 5.28 -4.87
CA ASN A 47 9.19 5.38 -5.83
C ASN A 47 8.89 4.69 -7.18
N GLY A 48 7.71 4.07 -7.33
CA GLY A 48 7.30 3.33 -8.53
C GLY A 48 7.74 1.86 -8.54
N GLU A 49 8.48 1.40 -7.53
CA GLU A 49 8.85 -0.01 -7.41
C GLU A 49 7.65 -0.86 -6.96
N ILE A 50 7.69 -2.13 -7.35
CA ILE A 50 6.68 -3.11 -6.95
C ILE A 50 7.38 -4.15 -6.07
N LEU A 51 6.91 -4.27 -4.83
CA LEU A 51 7.40 -5.27 -3.89
C LEU A 51 6.40 -6.43 -3.81
N ASN A 52 6.79 -7.62 -4.27
CA ASN A 52 6.00 -8.83 -4.08
C ASN A 52 6.29 -9.44 -2.69
N VAL A 53 5.24 -9.73 -1.95
CA VAL A 53 5.31 -10.12 -0.52
C VAL A 53 4.45 -11.34 -0.28
N THR A 54 5.02 -12.38 0.31
CA THR A 54 4.24 -13.51 0.83
C THR A 54 3.43 -13.07 2.05
N LEU A 55 2.13 -13.38 2.09
CA LEU A 55 1.21 -12.98 3.16
C LEU A 55 1.33 -13.88 4.41
N ASP A 56 2.55 -14.30 4.74
CA ASP A 56 2.89 -14.95 5.99
C ASP A 56 3.69 -14.01 6.91
N ALA A 57 3.98 -14.46 8.12
CA ALA A 57 4.68 -13.65 9.11
C ALA A 57 6.09 -13.23 8.66
N GLN A 58 6.78 -14.03 7.85
CA GLN A 58 8.15 -13.74 7.41
C GLN A 58 8.12 -12.72 6.26
N GLY A 59 7.32 -12.96 5.23
CA GLY A 59 7.20 -12.05 4.09
C GLY A 59 6.72 -10.66 4.54
N VAL A 60 5.73 -10.59 5.43
CA VAL A 60 5.27 -9.30 5.99
C VAL A 60 6.37 -8.60 6.81
N ALA A 61 7.20 -9.34 7.53
CA ALA A 61 8.32 -8.77 8.27
C ALA A 61 9.41 -8.22 7.34
N GLU A 62 9.74 -8.93 6.26
CA GLU A 62 10.68 -8.46 5.23
C GLU A 62 10.17 -7.19 4.53
N ALA A 63 8.89 -7.17 4.16
CA ALA A 63 8.26 -6.01 3.54
C ALA A 63 8.31 -4.77 4.43
N ARG A 64 8.10 -4.93 5.73
CA ARG A 64 8.27 -3.84 6.71
C ARG A 64 9.71 -3.34 6.75
N ARG A 65 10.71 -4.22 6.69
CA ARG A 65 12.12 -3.83 6.70
C ARG A 65 12.52 -3.09 5.43
N ALA A 66 12.02 -3.51 4.27
CA ALA A 66 12.25 -2.83 3.00
C ALA A 66 11.66 -1.40 3.04
N THR A 67 10.38 -1.27 3.40
CA THR A 67 9.70 0.04 3.43
C THR A 67 10.18 0.98 4.54
N MET A 68 10.71 0.46 5.66
CA MET A 68 11.36 1.27 6.69
C MET A 68 12.75 1.79 6.29
N SER A 69 13.44 1.10 5.37
CA SER A 69 14.75 1.56 4.88
C SER A 69 14.62 2.72 3.88
N ASP A 70 13.47 2.81 3.18
CA ASP A 70 13.19 3.81 2.13
C ASP A 70 12.45 5.05 2.61
N VAL A 71 12.27 5.26 3.93
CA VAL A 71 11.67 6.51 4.45
C VAL A 71 12.70 7.67 4.38
N TYR A 72 13.20 7.95 3.18
CA TYR A 72 13.84 9.22 2.86
C TYR A 72 12.80 10.32 2.98
N PHE A 73 13.06 11.23 3.92
CA PHE A 73 12.45 12.54 4.11
C PHE A 73 11.51 12.99 2.97
N ALA A 74 10.20 13.05 3.27
CA ALA A 74 9.37 14.05 2.61
C ALA A 74 10.00 15.42 2.92
N LYS A 75 10.61 16.03 1.89
CA LYS A 75 11.23 17.35 1.99
C LYS A 75 10.13 18.33 2.43
N ARG A 76 10.37 18.98 3.57
CA ARG A 76 9.50 20.03 4.13
C ARG A 76 9.37 21.20 3.19
#